data_AF-A0A2D6R2A7-F1
#
_entry.id   AF-A0A2D6R2A7-F1
#
_cell.length_a   1.000
_cell.length_b   1.000
_cell.length_c   1.000
_cell.angle_alpha   90.00
_cell.angle_beta   90.00
_cell.angle_gamma   90.00
#
_symmetry.space_group_name_H-M   'P 1'
#
loop_
_entity.id
_entity.type
_entity.pdbx_description
1 polymer ?
#
loop_
_entity_poly.entity_id
_entity_poly.type
_entity_poly.pdbx_seq_one_letter_code
_entity_poly.pdbx_strand_id
1 'polypeptide(L)'
;MIEQSDLRGVMKLAHIPKHKSSPCFRTYSCMVMWNGAVRACNCRFSFKDKTDGLLIGDLTDGSLEEIWYGTSLTQLRESFLDGSIPEVCKSCAWYVPGDHGRDHQYLFA
;
A
#
# COMPACT_ATOMS: atom_id res chain seq x y z
N MET A 1 5.11 -13.19 18.52
CA MET A 1 4.35 -11.95 18.28
C MET A 1 4.91 -10.90 19.21
N ILE A 2 5.03 -9.64 18.78
CA ILE A 2 5.49 -8.54 19.64
C ILE A 2 4.30 -8.07 20.48
N GLU A 3 4.50 -7.90 21.78
CA GLU A 3 3.49 -7.43 22.73
C GLU A 3 3.83 -6.02 23.25
N GLN A 4 2.86 -5.35 23.88
CA GLN A 4 3.06 -4.00 24.41
C GLN A 4 4.15 -3.94 25.50
N SER A 5 4.39 -5.05 26.21
CA SER A 5 5.47 -5.21 27.19
C SER A 5 6.87 -5.23 26.58
N ASP A 6 6.99 -5.52 25.28
CA ASP A 6 8.28 -5.52 24.56
C ASP A 6 8.72 -4.08 24.19
N LEU A 7 7.81 -3.11 24.30
CA LEU A 7 8.01 -1.71 23.91
C LEU A 7 8.45 -0.84 25.10
N ARG A 8 9.32 0.14 24.86
CA ARG A 8 9.86 1.02 25.92
C ARG A 8 9.15 2.35 26.00
N GLY A 9 9.01 2.87 27.21
CA GLY A 9 8.51 4.22 27.47
C GLY A 9 7.11 4.44 26.91
N VAL A 10 6.97 5.42 26.01
CA VAL A 10 5.69 5.83 25.42
C VAL A 10 5.41 5.19 24.05
N MET A 11 6.20 4.21 23.64
CA MET A 11 5.99 3.48 22.39
C MET A 11 4.69 2.66 22.45
N LYS A 12 3.90 2.69 21.37
CA LYS A 12 2.66 1.92 21.23
C LYS A 12 2.74 0.98 20.03
N LEU A 13 2.03 -0.14 20.10
CA LEU A 13 1.79 -0.97 18.92
C LEU A 13 1.00 -0.17 17.87
N ALA A 14 1.37 -0.33 16.60
CA ALA A 14 0.69 0.35 15.51
C ALA A 14 -0.77 -0.12 15.39
N HIS A 15 -1.70 0.83 15.33
CA HIS A 15 -3.10 0.55 15.05
C HIS A 15 -3.29 0.23 13.57
N ILE A 16 -3.78 -0.98 13.26
CA ILE A 16 -4.11 -1.38 11.89
C ILE A 16 -5.61 -1.16 11.67
N PRO A 17 -6.02 -0.34 10.68
CA PRO A 17 -7.42 -0.17 10.35
C PRO A 17 -8.09 -1.52 10.04
N LYS A 18 -9.17 -1.83 10.77
CA LYS A 18 -9.94 -3.07 10.59
C LYS A 18 -10.71 -3.08 9.26
N HIS A 19 -11.20 -1.92 8.86
CA HIS A 19 -11.95 -1.72 7.62
C HIS A 19 -11.10 -0.92 6.63
N LYS A 20 -11.02 -1.40 5.40
CA LYS A 20 -10.18 -0.87 4.33
C LYS A 20 -11.01 -0.65 3.07
N SER A 21 -12.02 0.22 3.19
CA SER A 21 -13.02 0.51 2.16
C SER A 21 -12.55 1.54 1.13
N SER A 22 -11.34 2.08 1.28
CA SER A 22 -10.74 3.03 0.35
C SER A 22 -9.34 2.56 -0.07
N PRO A 23 -8.82 2.94 -1.23
CA PRO A 23 -7.42 2.68 -1.54
C PRO A 23 -6.51 3.39 -0.53
N CYS A 24 -5.41 2.75 -0.15
CA CYS A 24 -4.39 3.38 0.69
C CYS A 24 -3.87 4.65 0.00
N PHE A 25 -3.64 5.74 0.74
CA PHE A 25 -3.01 6.95 0.19
C PHE A 25 -1.68 6.66 -0.52
N ARG A 26 -0.96 5.60 -0.12
CA ARG A 26 0.28 5.16 -0.77
C ARG A 26 0.09 4.70 -2.21
N THR A 27 -1.11 4.25 -2.62
CA THR A 27 -1.41 3.91 -4.03
C THR A 27 -1.40 5.11 -4.96
N TYR A 28 -1.30 6.33 -4.43
CA TYR A 28 -1.10 7.58 -5.17
C TYR A 28 0.36 8.01 -5.23
N SER A 29 1.29 7.17 -4.77
CA SER A 29 2.74 7.35 -4.91
C SER A 29 3.30 6.29 -5.85
N CYS A 30 4.15 6.70 -6.79
CA CYS A 30 4.78 5.80 -7.74
C CYS A 30 6.14 5.31 -7.24
N MET A 31 6.44 4.02 -7.44
CA MET A 31 7.77 3.45 -7.22
C MET A 31 8.24 2.75 -8.48
N VAL A 32 9.44 3.10 -8.94
CA VAL A 32 10.17 2.35 -9.97
C VAL A 32 11.21 1.49 -9.27
N MET A 33 11.21 0.19 -9.56
CA MET A 33 12.19 -0.77 -9.04
C MET A 33 13.48 -0.76 -9.88
N TRP A 34 14.55 -1.31 -9.32
CA TRP A 34 15.87 -1.34 -9.97
C TRP A 34 15.86 -2.06 -11.34
N ASN A 35 14.90 -2.95 -11.57
CA ASN A 35 14.76 -3.74 -12.79
C ASN A 35 13.77 -3.14 -13.80
N GLY A 36 13.23 -1.94 -13.57
CA GLY A 36 12.27 -1.29 -14.48
C GLY A 36 10.80 -1.50 -14.09
N ALA A 37 10.50 -2.49 -13.26
CA ALA A 37 9.13 -2.74 -12.82
C ALA A 37 8.56 -1.58 -11.98
N VAL A 38 7.32 -1.21 -12.27
CA VAL A 38 6.62 -0.07 -11.66
C VAL A 38 5.56 -0.57 -10.69
N ARG A 39 5.47 0.07 -9.52
CA ARG A 39 4.56 -0.30 -8.42
C ARG A 39 3.78 0.90 -7.91
N ALA A 40 2.58 0.62 -7.43
CA ALA A 40 1.72 1.61 -6.80
C ALA A 40 2.06 1.86 -5.32
N CYS A 41 2.98 1.13 -4.69
CA CYS A 41 3.33 1.35 -3.30
C CYS A 41 4.80 1.04 -3.03
N ASN A 42 5.44 1.92 -2.26
CA ASN A 42 6.84 1.84 -1.85
C ASN A 42 7.04 1.34 -0.41
N CYS A 43 5.98 1.24 0.39
CA CYS A 43 6.08 0.94 1.82
C CYS A 43 6.13 -0.55 2.14
N ARG A 44 5.49 -1.38 1.32
CA ARG A 44 5.37 -2.83 1.57
C ARG A 44 5.74 -3.60 0.32
N PHE A 45 6.56 -4.63 0.53
CA PHE A 45 7.04 -5.55 -0.49
C PHE A 45 6.97 -6.97 0.08
N SER A 46 6.42 -7.93 -0.68
CA SER A 46 6.58 -9.36 -0.38
C SER A 46 7.65 -9.95 -1.29
N PHE A 47 8.73 -10.48 -0.69
CA PHE A 47 9.76 -11.22 -1.43
C PHE A 47 9.37 -12.68 -1.73
N LYS A 48 8.23 -13.14 -1.21
CA LYS A 48 7.80 -14.54 -1.35
C LYS A 48 7.05 -14.82 -2.65
N ASP A 49 6.39 -13.82 -3.21
CA ASP A 49 5.57 -13.96 -4.41
C ASP A 49 6.15 -13.12 -5.56
N LYS A 50 6.04 -13.60 -6.80
CA LYS A 50 6.53 -12.86 -7.99
C LYS A 50 5.78 -11.55 -8.21
N THR A 51 4.53 -11.47 -7.75
CA THR A 51 3.73 -10.24 -7.71
C THR A 51 3.04 -10.20 -6.35
N ASP A 52 3.16 -9.08 -5.65
CA ASP A 52 2.48 -8.88 -4.37
C ASP A 52 1.19 -8.07 -4.53
N GLY A 53 0.62 -8.10 -5.74
CA GLY A 53 -0.58 -7.36 -6.11
C GLY A 53 -0.39 -5.85 -6.23
N LEU A 54 0.84 -5.33 -6.14
CA LEU A 54 1.13 -3.90 -6.20
C LEU A 54 1.91 -3.47 -7.46
N LEU A 55 2.26 -4.41 -8.33
CA LEU A 55 2.87 -4.13 -9.64
C LEU A 55 1.80 -3.57 -10.59
N ILE A 56 2.13 -2.50 -11.29
CA ILE A 56 1.23 -1.82 -12.23
C ILE A 56 1.80 -1.74 -13.66
N GLY A 57 3.03 -2.18 -13.88
CA GLY A 57 3.65 -2.25 -15.22
C GLY A 57 5.17 -2.42 -15.14
N ASP A 58 5.83 -2.32 -16.29
CA ASP A 58 7.30 -2.32 -16.42
C ASP A 58 7.73 -1.30 -17.49
N LEU A 59 8.82 -0.57 -17.23
CA LEU A 59 9.37 0.42 -18.15
C LEU A 59 9.92 -0.19 -19.45
N THR A 60 10.07 -1.52 -19.55
CA THR A 60 10.36 -2.19 -20.83
C THR A 60 9.18 -2.21 -21.79
N ASP A 61 7.96 -2.05 -21.26
CA ASP A 61 6.71 -2.24 -22.00
C ASP A 61 6.02 -0.91 -22.34
N GLY A 62 6.46 0.19 -21.75
CA GLY A 62 5.90 1.52 -21.97
C GLY A 62 6.55 2.61 -21.13
N SER A 63 6.17 3.85 -21.39
CA SER A 63 6.58 5.01 -20.58
C SER A 63 5.94 4.98 -19.20
N LEU A 64 6.58 5.67 -18.24
CA LEU A 64 6.02 5.82 -16.90
C LEU A 64 4.62 6.46 -16.91
N GLU A 65 4.38 7.39 -17.84
CA GLU A 65 3.09 8.05 -18.01
C GLU A 65 2.00 7.07 -18.42
N GLU A 66 2.25 6.25 -19.44
CA GLU A 66 1.32 5.22 -19.91
C GLU A 66 1.00 4.20 -18.82
N ILE A 67 2.00 3.81 -18.03
CA ILE A 67 1.82 2.86 -16.92
C ILE A 67 1.02 3.51 -15.78
N TRP A 68 1.35 4.74 -15.41
CA TRP A 68 0.74 5.42 -14.27
C TRP A 68 -0.72 5.83 -14.52
N TYR A 69 -1.03 6.25 -15.75
CA TYR A 69 -2.41 6.53 -16.17
C TYR A 69 -3.11 5.32 -16.78
N GLY A 70 -2.45 4.15 -16.76
CA GLY A 70 -2.97 2.89 -17.29
C GLY A 70 -4.06 2.26 -16.42
N THR A 71 -4.74 1.27 -17.01
CA THR A 71 -5.87 0.57 -16.38
C THR A 71 -5.46 -0.23 -15.15
N SER A 72 -4.22 -0.74 -15.07
CA SER A 72 -3.75 -1.54 -13.95
C SER A 72 -3.77 -0.78 -12.63
N LEU A 73 -3.41 0.51 -12.62
CA LEU A 73 -3.48 1.33 -11.41
C LEU A 73 -4.92 1.63 -10.99
N THR A 74 -5.80 1.89 -11.96
CA THR A 74 -7.24 2.09 -11.71
C THR A 74 -7.87 0.84 -11.11
N GLN A 75 -7.66 -0.32 -11.73
CA GLN A 75 -8.14 -1.62 -11.24
C GLN A 75 -7.62 -1.93 -9.83
N LEU A 76 -6.34 -1.67 -9.57
CA LEU A 76 -5.78 -1.84 -8.24
C LEU A 76 -6.50 -0.97 -7.20
N ARG A 77 -6.83 0.29 -7.51
CA ARG A 77 -7.53 1.18 -6.57
C ARG A 77 -8.99 0.74 -6.37
N GLU A 78 -9.66 0.32 -7.45
CA GLU A 78 -11.03 -0.20 -7.41
C GLU A 78 -11.14 -1.50 -6.59
N SER A 79 -10.10 -2.34 -6.58
CA SER A 79 -10.07 -3.58 -5.79
C SER A 79 -10.13 -3.35 -4.26
N PHE A 80 -9.87 -2.14 -3.78
CA PHE A 80 -10.11 -1.80 -2.36
C PHE A 80 -11.59 -1.51 -2.09
N LEU A 81 -12.32 -1.01 -3.08
CA LEU A 81 -13.74 -0.67 -2.96
C LEU A 81 -14.61 -1.93 -2.97
N ASP A 82 -14.21 -2.95 -3.74
CA ASP A 82 -14.92 -4.23 -3.83
C ASP A 82 -14.48 -5.27 -2.76
N GLY A 83 -13.46 -4.94 -1.95
CA GLY A 83 -12.92 -5.80 -0.90
C GLY A 83 -11.85 -6.79 -1.35
N SER A 84 -11.49 -6.83 -2.63
CA SER A 84 -10.40 -7.63 -3.23
C SER A 84 -9.03 -6.98 -2.96
N ILE A 85 -8.75 -6.73 -1.69
CA ILE A 85 -7.54 -6.04 -1.23
C ILE A 85 -6.31 -6.95 -1.43
N PRO A 86 -5.20 -6.44 -2.00
CA PRO A 86 -3.95 -7.19 -2.11
C PRO A 86 -3.49 -7.75 -0.76
N GLU A 87 -2.98 -8.98 -0.74
CA GLU A 87 -2.70 -9.70 0.50
C GLU A 87 -1.71 -8.95 1.41
N VAL A 88 -0.68 -8.34 0.80
CA VAL A 88 0.29 -7.50 1.51
C VAL A 88 -0.32 -6.26 2.16
N CYS A 89 -1.47 -5.81 1.68
CA CYS A 89 -2.19 -4.67 2.24
C CYS A 89 -3.09 -5.07 3.41
N LYS A 90 -3.58 -6.32 3.50
CA LYS A 90 -4.53 -6.76 4.55
C LYS A 90 -3.97 -6.59 5.97
N SER A 91 -2.70 -6.91 6.18
CA SER A 91 -2.01 -6.78 7.48
C SER A 91 -1.03 -5.61 7.56
N CYS A 92 -1.07 -4.67 6.60
CA CYS A 92 -0.14 -3.54 6.58
C CYS A 92 -0.44 -2.53 7.69
N ALA A 93 0.50 -2.37 8.63
CA ALA A 93 0.44 -1.39 9.72
C ALA A 93 0.69 0.06 9.28
N TRP A 94 1.15 0.27 8.04
CA TRP A 94 1.37 1.57 7.43
C TRP A 94 0.24 1.98 6.47
N TYR A 95 -0.85 1.20 6.45
CA TYR A 95 -2.00 1.49 5.61
C TYR A 95 -2.70 2.75 6.11
N VAL A 96 -2.87 3.74 5.22
CA VAL A 96 -3.56 5.00 5.50
C VAL A 96 -4.74 5.09 4.53
N PRO A 97 -6.00 5.00 5.00
CA PRO A 97 -7.18 5.15 4.15
C PRO A 97 -7.13 6.46 3.35
N GLY A 98 -7.38 6.42 2.04
CA GLY A 98 -7.31 7.60 1.16
C GLY A 98 -8.45 8.61 1.37
N ASP A 99 -9.57 8.15 1.92
CA ASP A 99 -10.75 8.94 2.30
C ASP A 99 -10.59 9.70 3.63
N HIS A 100 -9.51 9.45 4.38
CA HIS A 100 -9.19 10.16 5.62
C HIS A 100 -7.98 11.10 5.44
N GLY A 101 -7.91 11.74 4.27
CA GLY A 101 -6.83 12.61 3.85
C GLY A 101 -6.29 13.49 4.99
N ARG A 102 -5.07 13.17 5.44
CA ARG A 102 -4.27 13.95 6.40
C ARG A 102 -4.87 14.15 7.80
N ASP A 103 -5.81 13.33 8.26
CA ASP A 103 -6.10 13.27 9.69
C ASP A 103 -4.97 12.51 10.41
N HIS A 104 -3.90 13.24 10.74
CA HIS A 104 -2.79 12.81 11.59
C HIS A 104 -3.24 12.29 12.98
N GLN A 105 -4.53 12.40 13.30
CA GLN A 105 -5.14 11.99 14.55
C GLN A 105 -5.06 10.47 14.79
N TYR A 106 -4.93 9.65 13.74
CA TYR A 106 -4.87 8.19 13.86
C TYR A 106 -3.44 7.60 13.84
N LEU A 107 -2.40 8.42 13.61
CA LEU A 107 -1.01 7.96 13.67
C LEU A 107 -0.46 7.92 15.11
N PHE A 108 -1.17 8.52 16.08
CA PHE A 108 -0.71 8.66 17.48
C PHE A 108 -1.76 8.28 18.54
N ALA A 109 -2.96 7.87 18.15
CA ALA A 109 -4.00 7.39 19.07
C ALA A 109 -3.70 5.97 19.56
#